data_AF-A0A2N9IE32-F1
#
_entry.id   AF-A0A2N9IE32-F1
#
_cell.length_a   1.000
_cell.length_b   1.000
_cell.length_c   1.000
_cell.angle_alpha   90.00
_cell.angle_beta   90.00
_cell.angle_gamma   90.00
#
_symmetry.space_group_name_H-M   'P 1'
#
loop_
_entity.id
_entity.type
_entity.pdbx_description
1 polymer ?
#
loop_
_entity_poly.entity_id
_entity_poly.type
_entity_poly.pdbx_seq_one_letter_code
_entity_poly.pdbx_strand_id
1 'polypeptide(L)'
;MAATTSSNSDQADPTTKPTSQITLQTLENYPVPLSHPPPPISKDMELCRAVSAKSKSLFGLSRPDVIFQDQWLVVVNKPQGVYCERVLESIPQVLCHSDESGESFGLGDGVFG
;
A
#
# COMPACT_ATOMS: atom_id res chain seq x y z
N MET A 1 39.34 -63.75 -28.53
CA MET A 1 40.32 -62.64 -28.61
C MET A 1 39.69 -61.42 -27.95
N ALA A 2 40.45 -60.77 -27.09
CA ALA A 2 40.04 -59.62 -26.28
C ALA A 2 39.88 -58.34 -27.11
N ALA A 3 39.08 -57.38 -26.63
CA ALA A 3 39.54 -56.02 -26.35
C ALA A 3 38.46 -55.22 -25.59
N THR A 4 38.80 -54.87 -24.35
CA THR A 4 38.23 -53.74 -23.61
C THR A 4 38.61 -52.44 -24.31
N THR A 5 37.70 -51.46 -24.38
CA THR A 5 38.08 -50.04 -24.46
C THR A 5 37.10 -49.21 -23.62
N SER A 6 37.65 -48.61 -22.56
CA SER A 6 37.05 -47.50 -21.83
C SER A 6 37.25 -46.21 -22.64
N SER A 7 36.28 -45.31 -22.67
CA SER A 7 36.54 -43.88 -22.88
C SER A 7 35.57 -43.02 -22.06
N ASN A 8 36.18 -42.07 -21.39
CA ASN A 8 35.68 -41.15 -20.38
C ASN A 8 34.91 -39.96 -21.01
N SER A 9 34.08 -39.31 -20.18
CA SER A 9 33.73 -37.88 -20.18
C SER A 9 33.22 -37.22 -21.46
N ASP A 10 32.01 -36.66 -21.43
CA ASP A 10 31.86 -35.20 -21.33
C ASP A 10 30.40 -34.77 -21.15
N GLN A 11 30.25 -33.89 -20.18
CA GLN A 11 29.05 -33.19 -19.77
C GLN A 11 28.63 -32.17 -20.84
N ALA A 12 27.37 -32.24 -21.28
CA ALA A 12 26.69 -31.12 -21.92
C ALA A 12 25.22 -31.12 -21.49
N ASP A 13 24.97 -30.35 -20.44
CA ASP A 13 23.66 -29.92 -19.95
C ASP A 13 22.84 -29.29 -21.09
N PRO A 14 21.63 -29.78 -21.44
CA PRO A 14 20.80 -29.14 -22.45
C PRO A 14 20.17 -27.86 -21.89
N THR A 15 20.96 -26.78 -21.95
CA THR A 15 20.59 -25.37 -22.03
C THR A 15 19.07 -25.13 -21.91
N THR A 16 18.60 -24.95 -20.68
CA THR A 16 17.30 -24.35 -20.41
C THR A 16 17.40 -22.88 -20.82
N LYS A 17 16.97 -22.55 -22.04
CA LYS A 17 16.70 -21.16 -22.40
C LYS A 17 15.44 -20.73 -21.64
N PRO A 18 15.48 -19.73 -20.74
CA PRO A 18 14.27 -19.08 -20.31
C PRO A 18 13.81 -18.20 -21.48
N THR A 19 13.01 -18.79 -22.36
CA THR A 19 12.26 -18.04 -23.36
C THR A 19 11.19 -17.26 -22.60
N SER A 20 11.58 -16.11 -22.04
CA SER A 20 10.67 -15.06 -21.58
C SER A 20 10.04 -14.40 -22.81
N GLN A 21 9.36 -15.18 -23.64
CA GLN A 21 8.38 -14.64 -24.58
C GLN A 21 7.12 -14.40 -23.76
N ILE A 22 6.97 -13.18 -23.25
CA ILE A 22 5.65 -12.62 -22.94
C ILE A 22 4.98 -12.40 -24.29
N THR A 23 4.63 -13.50 -24.97
CA THR A 23 3.58 -13.48 -25.98
C THR A 23 2.37 -12.96 -25.25
N LEU A 24 1.75 -11.87 -25.71
CA LEU A 24 0.48 -11.39 -25.17
C LEU A 24 -0.50 -12.56 -25.24
N GLN A 25 -0.60 -13.28 -24.13
CA GLN A 25 -1.41 -14.47 -24.03
C GLN A 25 -2.82 -13.99 -24.30
N THR A 26 -3.36 -14.42 -25.44
CA THR A 26 -4.75 -14.25 -25.81
C THR A 26 -5.62 -14.47 -24.58
N LEU A 27 -6.69 -13.68 -24.45
CA LEU A 27 -7.69 -13.71 -23.36
C LEU A 27 -8.03 -15.14 -22.86
N GLU A 28 -7.92 -16.13 -23.74
CA GLU A 28 -7.97 -17.58 -23.53
C GLU A 28 -7.15 -18.16 -22.35
N ASN A 29 -6.09 -17.50 -21.85
CA ASN A 29 -5.29 -18.00 -20.71
C ASN A 29 -5.49 -17.22 -19.40
N TYR A 30 -6.43 -16.26 -19.36
CA TYR A 30 -6.73 -15.53 -18.13
C TYR A 30 -7.88 -16.23 -17.39
N PRO A 31 -7.78 -16.48 -16.07
CA PRO A 31 -8.87 -17.08 -15.33
C PRO A 31 -10.10 -16.19 -15.43
N VAL A 32 -11.22 -16.79 -15.84
CA VAL A 32 -12.51 -16.10 -15.81
C VAL A 32 -12.82 -15.75 -14.35
N PRO A 33 -13.07 -14.48 -14.03
CA PRO A 33 -13.39 -14.10 -12.67
C PRO A 33 -14.66 -14.84 -12.21
N LEU A 34 -14.57 -15.52 -11.07
CA LEU A 34 -15.72 -16.21 -10.45
C LEU A 34 -16.74 -15.21 -9.88
N SER A 35 -16.36 -13.94 -9.76
CA SER A 35 -17.25 -12.89 -9.30
C SER A 35 -18.36 -12.63 -10.31
N HIS A 36 -19.58 -12.48 -9.82
CA HIS A 36 -20.69 -12.06 -10.65
C HIS A 36 -20.39 -10.73 -11.34
N PRO A 37 -20.90 -10.51 -12.57
CA PRO A 37 -20.76 -9.22 -13.23
C PRO A 37 -21.37 -8.11 -12.37
N PRO A 38 -20.76 -6.92 -12.34
CA PRO A 38 -21.26 -5.81 -11.54
C PRO A 38 -22.67 -5.39 -12.01
N PRO A 39 -23.57 -4.99 -11.10
CA PRO A 39 -24.90 -4.53 -11.46
C PRO A 39 -24.83 -3.28 -12.38
N PRO A 40 -25.86 -3.01 -13.20
CA PRO A 40 -25.85 -1.88 -14.14
C PRO A 40 -25.56 -0.52 -13.49
N ILE A 41 -25.99 -0.33 -12.24
CA ILE A 41 -25.77 0.90 -11.47
C ILE A 41 -24.32 1.11 -11.02
N SER A 42 -23.46 0.09 -11.11
CA SER A 42 -22.09 0.15 -10.57
C SER A 42 -21.29 1.31 -11.17
N LYS A 43 -21.44 1.56 -12.47
CA LYS A 43 -20.73 2.65 -13.15
C LYS A 43 -21.09 4.01 -12.55
N ASP A 44 -22.38 4.27 -12.37
CA ASP A 44 -22.87 5.55 -11.85
C ASP A 44 -22.53 5.71 -10.37
N MET A 45 -22.59 4.64 -9.60
CA MET A 45 -22.17 4.65 -8.19
C MET A 45 -20.69 4.98 -8.04
N GLU A 46 -19.80 4.36 -8.82
CA GLU A 46 -18.37 4.65 -8.79
C GLU A 46 -18.07 6.09 -9.24
N LEU A 47 -18.81 6.59 -10.24
CA LEU A 47 -18.72 7.99 -10.66
C LEU A 47 -19.15 8.94 -9.52
N CYS A 48 -20.29 8.69 -8.89
CA CYS A 48 -20.77 9.48 -7.75
C CYS A 48 -19.77 9.50 -6.59
N ARG A 49 -19.12 8.36 -6.31
CA ARG A 49 -18.02 8.28 -5.33
C ARG A 49 -16.84 9.16 -5.72
N ALA A 50 -16.39 9.07 -6.98
CA ALA A 50 -15.27 9.87 -7.48
C ALA A 50 -15.56 11.37 -7.48
N VAL A 51 -16.76 11.78 -7.90
CA VAL A 51 -17.19 13.19 -7.91
C VAL A 51 -17.26 13.74 -6.48
N SER A 52 -17.88 12.98 -5.57
CA SER A 52 -17.95 13.36 -4.15
C SER A 52 -16.56 13.53 -3.54
N ALA A 53 -15.61 12.67 -3.92
CA ALA A 53 -14.25 12.74 -3.44
C ALA A 53 -13.44 13.91 -4.01
N LYS A 54 -13.59 14.20 -5.31
CA LYS A 54 -12.98 15.37 -5.95
C LYS A 54 -13.50 16.69 -5.37
N SER A 55 -14.76 16.75 -4.98
CA SER A 55 -15.34 17.96 -4.35
C SER A 55 -14.79 18.23 -2.94
N LYS A 56 -14.25 17.22 -2.24
CA LYS A 56 -13.77 17.30 -0.86
C LYS A 56 -12.26 17.53 -0.78
N SER A 57 -11.75 18.49 -1.56
CA SER A 57 -10.31 18.78 -1.60
C SER A 57 -9.74 19.42 -0.33
N LEU A 58 -10.59 19.89 0.60
CA LEU A 58 -10.18 20.65 1.79
C LEU A 58 -10.06 19.80 3.07
N PHE A 59 -9.86 18.48 2.93
CA PHE A 59 -9.69 17.62 4.10
C PHE A 59 -8.28 17.73 4.68
N GLY A 60 -8.19 17.92 5.99
CA GLY A 60 -6.97 17.73 6.77
C GLY A 60 -7.26 16.86 7.99
N LEU A 61 -6.43 15.84 8.22
CA LEU A 61 -6.50 15.05 9.45
C LEU A 61 -6.19 15.92 10.67
N SER A 62 -6.91 15.66 11.75
CA SER A 62 -6.63 16.18 13.08
C SER A 62 -6.35 15.05 14.07
N ARG A 63 -5.78 15.37 15.24
CA ARG A 63 -5.50 14.39 16.30
C ARG A 63 -6.70 13.50 16.68
N PRO A 64 -7.95 13.99 16.83
CA PRO A 64 -9.09 13.13 17.17
C PRO A 64 -9.50 12.15 16.05
N ASP A 65 -9.04 12.36 14.81
CA ASP A 65 -9.29 11.42 13.71
C ASP A 65 -8.36 10.20 13.77
N VAL A 66 -7.32 10.23 14.61
CA VAL A 66 -6.40 9.11 14.82
C VAL A 66 -6.95 8.18 15.90
N ILE A 67 -7.27 6.96 15.51
CA ILE A 67 -7.78 5.91 16.41
C ILE A 67 -6.63 5.25 17.15
N PHE A 68 -5.51 5.04 16.45
CA PHE A 68 -4.34 4.37 17.00
C PHE A 68 -3.07 4.83 16.29
N GLN A 69 -1.98 4.94 17.05
CA GLN A 69 -0.66 5.30 16.55
C GLN A 69 0.40 4.46 17.27
N ASP A 70 1.32 3.90 16.48
CA ASP A 70 2.53 3.22 16.92
C ASP A 70 3.69 3.62 15.99
N GLN A 71 4.89 3.06 16.20
CA GLN A 71 6.10 3.33 15.41
C GLN A 71 5.95 2.97 13.93
N TRP A 72 5.12 1.98 13.60
CA TRP A 72 4.99 1.45 12.24
C TRP A 72 3.56 1.55 11.67
N LEU A 73 2.58 1.93 12.49
CA LEU A 73 1.18 1.88 12.13
C LEU A 73 0.44 3.12 12.62
N VAL A 74 -0.33 3.72 11.72
CA VAL A 74 -1.34 4.72 12.07
C VAL A 74 -2.68 4.26 11.54
N VAL A 75 -3.69 4.26 12.42
CA VAL A 75 -5.07 3.93 12.10
C VAL A 75 -5.88 5.20 12.26
N VAL A 76 -6.52 5.62 11.18
CA VAL A 76 -7.32 6.84 11.14
C VAL A 76 -8.77 6.53 10.79
N ASN A 77 -9.70 7.28 11.36
CA ASN A 77 -11.09 7.27 10.94
C ASN A 77 -11.24 8.08 9.65
N LYS A 78 -11.02 7.41 8.52
CA LYS A 78 -11.09 8.06 7.20
C LYS A 78 -12.53 8.45 6.85
N PRO A 79 -12.84 9.74 6.64
CA PRO A 79 -14.20 10.15 6.27
C PRO A 79 -14.55 9.70 4.85
N GLN A 80 -15.84 9.46 4.63
CA GLN A 80 -16.35 9.03 3.33
C GLN A 80 -16.09 10.07 2.25
N GLY A 81 -15.60 9.61 1.10
CA GLY A 81 -15.34 10.47 -0.05
C GLY A 81 -14.15 11.39 0.18
N VAL A 82 -13.15 10.97 0.94
CA VAL A 82 -11.82 11.57 0.89
C VAL A 82 -10.90 10.55 0.24
N TYR A 83 -10.02 10.98 -0.64
CA TYR A 83 -9.05 10.08 -1.25
C TYR A 83 -7.89 9.76 -0.30
N CYS A 84 -7.20 8.63 -0.51
CA CYS A 84 -6.15 8.20 0.41
C CYS A 84 -4.93 9.13 0.37
N GLU A 85 -4.58 9.71 -0.77
CA GLU A 85 -3.47 10.66 -0.86
C GLU A 85 -3.67 11.87 0.06
N ARG A 86 -4.89 12.42 0.15
CA ARG A 86 -5.19 13.56 1.04
C ARG A 86 -5.01 13.21 2.50
N VAL A 87 -5.41 11.99 2.88
CA VAL A 87 -5.18 11.47 4.24
C VAL A 87 -3.68 11.42 4.50
N LEU A 88 -2.90 10.79 3.60
CA LEU A 88 -1.45 10.65 3.73
C LEU A 88 -0.71 11.99 3.77
N GLU A 89 -1.12 12.97 2.96
CA GLU A 89 -0.57 14.34 2.94
C GLU A 89 -0.70 15.04 4.30
N SER A 90 -1.76 14.74 5.05
CA SER A 90 -2.01 15.34 6.37
C SER A 90 -1.39 14.58 7.54
N ILE A 91 -0.90 13.35 7.33
CA ILE A 91 -0.27 12.55 8.40
C ILE A 91 0.92 13.27 9.04
N PRO A 92 1.87 13.87 8.31
CA PRO A 92 3.02 14.56 8.91
C PRO A 92 2.59 15.64 9.93
N GLN A 93 1.53 16.40 9.62
CA GLN A 93 1.02 17.44 10.51
C GLN A 93 0.56 16.84 11.85
N VAL A 94 -0.10 15.68 11.81
CA VAL A 94 -0.62 15.03 13.03
C VAL A 94 0.48 14.32 13.83
N LEU A 95 1.53 13.84 13.16
CA LEU A 95 2.67 13.18 13.81
C LEU A 95 3.63 14.18 14.48
N CYS A 96 3.90 15.33 13.85
CA CYS A 96 4.84 16.34 14.38
C CYS A 96 4.39 16.98 15.71
N HIS A 97 3.10 16.92 16.06
CA HIS A 97 2.56 17.45 17.31
C HIS A 97 2.59 16.46 18.48
N SER A 98 3.14 15.24 18.29
CA SER A 98 3.09 14.20 19.31
C SER A 98 4.27 14.23 20.31
N ASP A 99 5.31 15.04 20.06
CA ASP A 99 6.58 14.97 20.79
C ASP A 99 6.78 16.06 21.86
N GLU A 100 5.80 16.95 22.09
CA GLU A 100 5.89 18.02 23.11
C GLU A 100 5.20 17.67 24.43
N SER A 101 5.41 16.47 24.97
CA SER A 101 5.03 16.14 26.35
C SER A 101 6.20 15.70 27.22
N GLY A 102 7.42 16.14 26.88
CA GLY A 102 8.60 16.05 27.74
C GLY A 102 8.70 17.24 28.68
N GLU A 103 8.34 17.03 29.95
CA GLU A 103 8.74 17.76 31.16
C GLU A 103 9.41 19.15 31.00
N SER A 104 8.72 20.20 31.43
CA SER A 104 9.37 21.27 32.20
C SER A 104 8.95 21.15 33.67
N PHE A 105 9.71 20.36 34.44
CA PHE A 105 9.75 20.50 35.90
C PHE A 105 10.37 21.87 36.23
N GLY A 106 9.52 22.87 36.40
CA GLY A 106 9.87 24.10 37.12
C GLY A 106 9.58 23.92 38.59
N LEU A 107 10.56 23.41 39.35
CA LEU A 107 10.61 23.64 40.80
C LEU A 107 10.66 25.16 41.03
N GLY A 108 9.87 25.65 41.98
CA GLY A 108 9.47 27.06 42.06
C GLY A 108 10.56 28.07 42.41
N ASP A 109 10.14 29.33 42.38
CA ASP A 109 10.52 30.35 43.36
C ASP A 109 9.54 31.54 43.34
N GLY A 110 9.12 31.97 44.53
CA GLY A 110 9.01 33.40 44.87
C GLY A 110 7.74 34.18 44.50
N VAL A 111 6.83 34.28 45.49
CA VAL A 111 6.19 35.53 45.99
C VAL A 111 6.23 36.77 45.07
N PHE A 112 5.07 37.25 44.64
CA PHE A 112 4.88 38.64 44.22
C PHE A 112 4.32 39.45 45.41
N GLY A 113 5.04 40.52 45.78
CA GLY A 113 4.58 41.56 46.70
C GLY A 113 3.78 42.65 46.01
#